data_AF-A0A2D5ADN4-F1
#
_entry.id   AF-A0A2D5ADN4-F1
#
_cell.length_a   1.000
_cell.length_b   1.000
_cell.length_c   1.000
_cell.angle_alpha   90.00
_cell.angle_beta   90.00
_cell.angle_gamma   90.00
#
_symmetry.space_group_name_H-M   'P 1'
#
loop_
_entity.id
_entity.type
_entity.pdbx_description
1 polymer ?
#
loop_
_entity_poly.entity_id
_entity_poly.type
_entity_poly.pdbx_seq_one_letter_code
_entity_poly.pdbx_strand_id
1 'polypeptide(L)'
;MVPIIFPDGLPDRADHRQSIAGHPNHRILQRSLRSNLRMTILIGIVFTLIAAVFAAIAALGLPGTWLIIAFAALIDVIELLWKGDAEPTFGWMAFAIALLLAAAAEVVEFLAGAAGAKAGGASRRGTIGALIGGFVGGIVGTFVILIPLVGTLVGAALGAGGGALVGELTREGAGLRDTIKPATGAAAGRVAGTVVKIGFAVVIWIQLSVAAFI
;
A
#
# COMPACT_ATOMS: atom_id res chain seq x y z
N MET A 1 66.73 65.52 -19.37
CA MET A 1 66.83 64.32 -18.53
C MET A 1 65.59 64.26 -17.64
N VAL A 2 64.67 63.34 -17.93
CA VAL A 2 63.46 63.09 -17.14
C VAL A 2 63.65 61.73 -16.46
N PRO A 3 63.48 61.59 -15.14
CA PRO A 3 63.69 60.31 -14.46
C PRO A 3 62.49 59.39 -14.71
N ILE A 4 62.78 58.12 -15.03
CA ILE A 4 61.80 57.04 -15.14
C ILE A 4 61.51 56.53 -13.72
N ILE A 5 60.26 56.65 -13.27
CA ILE A 5 59.77 56.07 -12.02
C ILE A 5 59.27 54.65 -12.32
N PHE A 6 59.90 53.64 -11.71
CA PHE A 6 59.39 52.27 -11.72
C PHE A 6 58.35 52.10 -10.60
N PRO A 7 57.14 51.61 -10.89
CA PRO A 7 56.18 51.29 -9.84
C PRO A 7 56.58 49.96 -9.18
N ASP A 8 57.06 50.04 -7.94
CA ASP A 8 57.26 48.88 -7.06
C ASP A 8 55.88 48.35 -6.63
N GLY A 9 55.57 47.11 -7.00
CA GLY A 9 54.39 46.42 -6.49
C GLY A 9 53.79 45.43 -7.47
N LEU A 10 54.46 44.31 -7.70
CA LEU A 10 53.76 43.11 -8.17
C LEU A 10 52.91 42.58 -7.01
N PRO A 11 51.57 42.47 -7.14
CA PRO A 11 50.76 41.84 -6.11
C PRO A 11 51.21 40.39 -5.93
N ASP A 12 51.50 40.05 -4.69
CA ASP A 12 51.97 38.74 -4.26
C ASP A 12 50.96 37.65 -4.69
N ARG A 13 51.43 36.70 -5.51
CA ARG A 13 50.62 35.57 -6.01
C ARG A 13 50.18 34.61 -4.89
N ALA A 14 50.62 34.83 -3.64
CA ALA A 14 50.17 34.08 -2.47
C ALA A 14 48.72 34.39 -2.05
N ASP A 15 48.20 35.57 -2.36
CA ASP A 15 46.91 36.03 -1.82
C ASP A 15 45.70 35.32 -2.47
N HIS A 16 45.84 34.89 -3.72
CA HIS A 16 44.80 34.13 -4.42
C HIS A 16 44.60 32.69 -3.91
N ARG A 17 45.57 32.11 -3.18
CA ARG A 17 45.44 30.73 -2.66
C ARG A 17 44.78 30.66 -1.29
N GLN A 18 44.79 31.74 -0.51
CA GLN A 18 44.23 31.74 0.86
C GLN A 18 42.73 32.07 0.88
N SER A 19 42.20 32.76 -0.13
CA SER A 19 40.77 33.10 -0.20
C SER A 19 39.83 31.91 -0.46
N ILE A 20 40.34 30.74 -0.87
CA ILE A 20 39.50 29.55 -1.17
C ILE A 20 39.38 28.61 0.05
N ALA A 21 40.27 28.72 1.05
CA ALA A 21 40.37 27.75 2.15
C ALA A 21 39.43 28.01 3.34
N GLY A 22 38.61 29.07 3.31
CA GLY A 22 37.92 29.55 4.51
C GLY A 22 36.44 29.93 4.35
N HIS A 23 35.75 29.58 3.26
CA HIS A 23 34.35 29.98 3.12
C HIS A 23 33.41 29.18 4.05
N PRO A 24 32.73 29.80 5.03
CA PRO A 24 31.82 29.11 5.97
C PRO A 24 30.64 28.38 5.29
N ASN A 25 30.41 28.62 4.00
CA ASN A 25 29.37 28.02 3.19
C ASN A 25 29.47 26.49 3.07
N HIS A 26 30.68 25.90 3.06
CA HIS A 26 30.82 24.44 2.91
C HIS A 26 30.25 23.67 4.10
N ARG A 27 30.41 24.18 5.33
CA ARG A 27 29.90 23.52 6.55
C ARG A 27 28.39 23.63 6.66
N ILE A 28 27.82 24.76 6.24
CA ILE A 28 26.38 25.00 6.26
C ILE A 28 25.70 24.10 5.21
N LEU A 29 26.26 24.01 4.01
CA LEU A 29 25.75 23.10 2.97
C LEU A 29 25.85 21.64 3.41
N GLN A 30 26.99 21.20 3.92
CA GLN A 30 27.15 19.83 4.41
C GLN A 30 26.21 19.49 5.57
N ARG A 31 25.95 20.44 6.47
CA ARG A 31 25.00 20.26 7.57
C ARG A 31 23.56 20.15 7.08
N SER A 32 23.15 21.00 6.14
CA SER A 32 21.82 20.97 5.51
C SER A 32 21.58 19.68 4.72
N LEU A 33 22.54 19.28 3.87
CA LEU A 33 22.48 18.02 3.14
C LEU A 33 22.37 16.81 4.07
N ARG A 34 23.17 16.80 5.16
CA ARG A 34 23.14 15.72 6.15
C ARG A 34 21.83 15.68 6.95
N SER A 35 21.20 16.82 7.26
CA SER A 35 19.90 16.83 7.94
C SER A 35 18.77 16.36 7.02
N ASN A 36 18.76 16.76 5.74
CA ASN A 36 17.75 16.31 4.79
C ASN A 36 17.84 14.79 4.56
N LEU A 37 19.05 14.27 4.38
CA LEU A 37 19.25 12.82 4.23
C LEU A 37 18.75 12.02 5.45
N ARG A 38 18.97 12.52 6.67
CA ARG A 38 18.46 11.88 7.89
C ARG A 38 16.94 11.86 7.96
N MET A 39 16.28 12.93 7.53
CA MET A 39 14.83 13.03 7.52
C MET A 39 14.21 12.07 6.49
N THR A 40 14.76 11.99 5.28
CA THR A 40 14.29 11.04 4.25
C THR A 40 14.44 9.60 4.70
N ILE A 41 15.60 9.22 5.26
CA ILE A 41 15.81 7.87 5.79
C ILE A 41 14.83 7.55 6.92
N LEU A 42 14.58 8.51 7.82
CA LEU A 42 13.63 8.34 8.91
C LEU A 42 12.20 8.11 8.40
N ILE A 43 11.75 8.90 7.41
CA ILE A 43 10.43 8.76 6.78
C ILE A 43 10.31 7.38 6.14
N GLY A 44 11.29 6.94 5.35
CA GLY A 44 11.27 5.61 4.72
C GLY A 44 11.21 4.47 5.74
N ILE A 45 11.94 4.56 6.85
CA ILE A 45 11.88 3.56 7.94
C ILE A 45 10.50 3.54 8.58
N VAL A 46 9.97 4.71 8.96
CA VAL A 46 8.64 4.82 9.58
C VAL A 46 7.55 4.29 8.65
N PHE A 47 7.62 4.67 7.38
CA PHE A 47 6.72 4.15 6.33
C PHE A 47 6.78 2.63 6.27
N THR A 48 7.98 2.06 6.11
CA THR A 48 8.17 0.61 5.96
C THR A 48 7.59 -0.16 7.14
N LEU A 49 7.81 0.31 8.38
CA LEU A 49 7.33 -0.36 9.59
C LEU A 49 5.81 -0.30 9.73
N ILE A 50 5.20 0.85 9.46
CA ILE A 50 3.73 1.01 9.55
C ILE A 50 3.04 0.29 8.40
N ALA A 51 3.59 0.35 7.19
CA ALA A 51 3.06 -0.35 6.03
C ALA A 51 3.11 -1.88 6.20
N ALA A 52 4.08 -2.41 6.95
CA ALA A 52 4.10 -3.83 7.32
C ALA A 52 2.88 -4.22 8.17
N VAL A 53 2.45 -3.35 9.09
CA VAL A 53 1.22 -3.55 9.88
C VAL A 53 0.00 -3.52 8.97
N PHE A 54 -0.08 -2.60 8.02
CA PHE A 54 -1.18 -2.56 7.05
C PHE A 54 -1.19 -3.78 6.11
N ALA A 55 -0.03 -4.30 5.73
CA ALA A 55 0.06 -5.56 5.00
C ALA A 55 -0.45 -6.74 5.84
N ALA A 56 -0.15 -6.78 7.14
CA ALA A 56 -0.72 -7.76 8.06
C ALA A 56 -2.24 -7.60 8.22
N ILE A 57 -2.78 -6.38 8.19
CA ILE A 57 -4.22 -6.11 8.16
C ILE A 57 -4.85 -6.69 6.88
N ALA A 58 -4.20 -6.59 5.72
CA ALA A 58 -4.69 -7.18 4.48
C ALA A 58 -4.86 -8.72 4.58
N ALA A 59 -4.05 -9.40 5.39
CA ALA A 59 -4.17 -10.84 5.64
C ALA A 59 -5.47 -11.26 6.34
N LEU A 60 -6.21 -10.28 6.87
CA LEU A 60 -7.40 -10.51 7.68
C LEU A 60 -8.68 -10.18 6.89
N GLY A 61 -8.56 -10.00 5.57
CA GLY A 61 -9.68 -9.67 4.68
C GLY A 61 -10.09 -8.20 4.71
N LEU A 62 -9.32 -7.35 5.40
CA LEU A 62 -9.53 -5.90 5.49
C LEU A 62 -8.84 -5.15 4.34
N PRO A 63 -9.19 -3.88 4.08
CA PRO A 63 -8.63 -3.08 2.97
C PRO A 63 -7.18 -2.59 3.22
N GLY A 64 -6.29 -3.46 3.69
CA GLY A 64 -4.92 -3.11 4.09
C GLY A 64 -4.05 -2.58 2.94
N THR A 65 -4.26 -3.03 1.71
CA THR A 65 -3.57 -2.50 0.51
C THR A 65 -3.87 -1.02 0.30
N TRP A 66 -5.12 -0.62 0.50
CA TRP A 66 -5.55 0.79 0.43
C TRP A 66 -4.96 1.61 1.56
N LEU A 67 -4.81 1.05 2.76
CA LEU A 67 -4.18 1.73 3.90
C LEU A 67 -2.70 2.03 3.64
N ILE A 68 -1.95 1.10 3.01
CA ILE A 68 -0.56 1.34 2.60
C ILE A 68 -0.49 2.54 1.65
N ILE A 69 -1.34 2.54 0.61
CA ILE A 69 -1.36 3.59 -0.41
C ILE A 69 -1.78 4.94 0.20
N ALA A 70 -2.82 4.95 1.03
CA ALA A 70 -3.30 6.16 1.70
C ALA A 70 -2.23 6.75 2.62
N PHE A 71 -1.44 5.90 3.29
CA PHE A 71 -0.37 6.35 4.15
C PHE A 71 0.82 6.91 3.37
N ALA A 72 1.20 6.30 2.25
CA ALA A 72 2.20 6.87 1.34
C ALA A 72 1.74 8.25 0.81
N ALA A 73 0.49 8.35 0.37
CA ALA A 73 -0.08 9.61 -0.10
C ALA A 73 -0.14 10.68 1.02
N LEU A 74 -0.45 10.28 2.26
CA LEU A 74 -0.45 11.19 3.39
C LEU A 74 0.96 11.77 3.65
N ILE A 75 2.01 10.97 3.54
CA ILE A 75 3.39 11.44 3.69
C ILE A 75 3.69 12.50 2.62
N ASP A 76 3.40 12.22 1.35
CA ASP A 76 3.65 13.19 0.26
C ASP A 76 2.86 14.48 0.43
N VAL A 77 1.60 14.39 0.86
CA VAL A 77 0.78 15.58 1.15
C VAL A 77 1.39 16.39 2.30
N ILE A 78 1.83 15.74 3.38
CA ILE A 78 2.48 16.41 4.51
C ILE A 78 3.78 17.09 4.06
N GLU A 79 4.59 16.42 3.23
CA GLU A 79 5.83 17.00 2.71
C GLU A 79 5.59 18.20 1.80
N LEU A 80 4.59 18.12 0.91
CA LEU A 80 4.19 19.22 0.05
C LEU A 80 3.75 20.44 0.88
N LEU A 81 2.99 20.22 1.96
CA LEU A 81 2.55 21.28 2.87
C LEU A 81 3.70 21.92 3.66
N TRP A 82 4.75 21.16 3.98
CA TRP A 82 5.89 21.66 4.77
C TRP A 82 7.00 22.29 3.94
N LYS A 83 7.32 21.69 2.78
CA LYS A 83 8.48 22.04 1.96
C LYS A 83 8.11 22.80 0.68
N GLY A 84 6.83 22.92 0.34
CA GLY A 84 6.39 23.54 -0.91
C GLY A 84 6.71 22.63 -2.10
N ASP A 85 7.42 23.15 -3.10
CA ASP A 85 7.73 22.47 -4.38
C ASP A 85 8.78 21.33 -4.26
N ALA A 86 8.84 20.64 -3.13
CA ALA A 86 9.68 19.45 -3.00
C ALA A 86 9.14 18.35 -3.92
N GLU A 87 10.06 17.61 -4.55
CA GLU A 87 9.65 16.39 -5.26
C GLU A 87 9.03 15.42 -4.25
N PRO A 88 7.88 14.80 -4.59
CA PRO A 88 7.24 13.81 -3.72
C PRO A 88 8.19 12.68 -3.36
N THR A 89 8.12 12.18 -2.12
CA THR A 89 8.88 10.99 -1.70
C THR A 89 8.48 9.79 -2.55
N PHE A 90 7.20 9.66 -2.89
CA PHE A 90 6.72 8.59 -3.76
C PHE A 90 6.44 9.13 -5.16
N GLY A 91 7.20 8.66 -6.15
CA GLY A 91 6.93 9.00 -7.55
C GLY A 91 5.53 8.57 -8.01
N TRP A 92 4.89 9.36 -8.88
CA TRP A 92 3.53 9.07 -9.39
C TRP A 92 3.38 7.66 -10.01
N MET A 93 4.45 7.13 -10.62
CA MET A 93 4.48 5.76 -11.14
C MET A 93 4.35 4.70 -10.04
N ALA A 94 4.95 4.93 -8.87
CA ALA A 94 4.84 4.05 -7.72
C ALA A 94 3.38 3.94 -7.25
N PHE A 95 2.66 5.07 -7.20
CA PHE A 95 1.22 5.07 -6.91
C PHE A 95 0.39 4.37 -7.97
N ALA A 96 0.66 4.61 -9.26
CA ALA A 96 -0.07 3.97 -10.35
C ALA A 96 0.04 2.44 -10.29
N ILE A 97 1.25 1.91 -10.06
CA ILE A 97 1.49 0.47 -9.89
C ILE A 97 0.78 -0.04 -8.64
N ALA A 98 0.92 0.65 -7.49
CA ALA A 98 0.30 0.23 -6.24
C ALA A 98 -1.24 0.19 -6.34
N LEU A 99 -1.85 1.21 -6.95
CA LEU A 99 -3.30 1.28 -7.17
C LEU A 99 -3.79 0.14 -8.06
N LEU A 100 -3.07 -0.15 -9.15
CA LEU A 100 -3.42 -1.26 -10.05
C LEU A 100 -3.36 -2.61 -9.33
N LEU A 101 -2.29 -2.84 -8.55
CA LEU A 101 -2.13 -4.05 -7.76
C LEU A 101 -3.19 -4.17 -6.67
N ALA A 102 -3.53 -3.08 -5.97
CA ALA A 102 -4.55 -3.07 -4.93
C ALA A 102 -5.93 -3.38 -5.51
N ALA A 103 -6.29 -2.77 -6.64
CA ALA A 103 -7.54 -3.06 -7.35
C ALA A 103 -7.59 -4.52 -7.82
N ALA A 104 -6.50 -5.04 -8.40
CA ALA A 104 -6.41 -6.43 -8.80
C ALA A 104 -6.58 -7.39 -7.61
N ALA A 105 -5.98 -7.08 -6.47
CA ALA A 105 -6.06 -7.88 -5.25
C ALA A 105 -7.50 -7.99 -4.73
N GLU A 106 -8.23 -6.87 -4.68
CA GLU A 106 -9.65 -6.85 -4.29
C GLU A 106 -10.49 -7.68 -5.25
N VAL A 107 -10.33 -7.46 -6.56
CA VAL A 107 -11.06 -8.20 -7.59
C VAL A 107 -10.82 -9.71 -7.45
N VAL A 108 -9.56 -10.14 -7.31
CA VAL A 108 -9.22 -11.55 -7.11
C VAL A 108 -9.87 -12.10 -5.85
N GLU A 109 -9.88 -11.36 -4.74
CA GLU A 109 -10.49 -11.82 -3.49
C GLU A 109 -12.01 -12.03 -3.61
N PHE A 110 -12.72 -11.12 -4.29
CA PHE A 110 -14.15 -11.27 -4.54
C PHE A 110 -14.45 -12.39 -5.54
N LEU A 111 -13.70 -12.44 -6.64
CA LEU A 111 -13.90 -13.45 -7.67
C LEU A 111 -13.52 -14.85 -7.20
N ALA A 112 -12.58 -15.02 -6.27
CA ALA A 112 -12.22 -16.33 -5.73
C ALA A 112 -13.40 -16.97 -4.98
N GLY A 113 -14.19 -16.19 -4.23
CA GLY A 113 -15.41 -16.68 -3.60
C GLY A 113 -16.46 -17.14 -4.62
N ALA A 114 -16.68 -16.34 -5.67
CA ALA A 114 -17.57 -16.70 -6.76
C ALA A 114 -17.09 -17.93 -7.55
N ALA A 115 -15.80 -18.01 -7.84
CA ALA A 115 -15.16 -19.12 -8.54
C ALA A 115 -15.23 -20.40 -7.72
N GLY A 116 -15.00 -20.32 -6.40
CA GLY A 116 -15.17 -21.42 -5.47
C GLY A 116 -16.61 -21.92 -5.42
N ALA A 117 -17.59 -21.01 -5.39
CA ALA A 117 -19.01 -21.36 -5.47
C ALA A 117 -19.32 -22.13 -6.76
N LYS A 118 -18.82 -21.60 -7.89
CA LYS A 118 -19.05 -22.17 -9.21
C LYS A 118 -18.36 -23.52 -9.39
N ALA A 119 -17.15 -23.70 -8.86
CA ALA A 119 -16.46 -25.00 -8.78
C ALA A 119 -17.23 -26.01 -7.93
N GLY A 120 -17.96 -25.54 -6.92
CA GLY A 120 -18.90 -26.34 -6.14
C GLY A 120 -20.21 -26.69 -6.86
N GLY A 121 -20.46 -26.15 -8.06
CA GLY A 121 -21.66 -26.37 -8.86
C GLY A 121 -22.74 -25.28 -8.71
N ALA A 122 -22.40 -24.10 -8.16
CA ALA A 122 -23.35 -23.00 -8.02
C ALA A 122 -23.94 -22.56 -9.36
N SER A 123 -25.25 -22.29 -9.36
CA SER A 123 -25.93 -21.55 -10.40
C SER A 123 -25.49 -20.07 -10.40
N ARG A 124 -26.01 -19.30 -11.36
CA ARG A 124 -25.79 -17.85 -11.40
C ARG A 124 -26.30 -17.15 -10.14
N ARG A 125 -27.42 -17.63 -9.56
CA ARG A 125 -28.02 -17.05 -8.36
C ARG A 125 -27.15 -17.32 -7.13
N GLY A 126 -26.67 -18.55 -6.95
CA GLY A 126 -25.71 -18.89 -5.90
C GLY A 126 -24.38 -18.14 -6.03
N THR A 127 -23.88 -17.95 -7.26
CA THR A 127 -22.64 -17.18 -7.49
C THR A 127 -22.80 -15.70 -7.08
N ILE A 128 -23.91 -15.05 -7.47
CA ILE A 128 -24.21 -13.66 -7.06
C ILE A 128 -24.44 -13.59 -5.55
N GLY A 129 -25.15 -14.57 -5.00
CA GLY A 129 -25.36 -14.70 -3.56
C GLY A 129 -24.04 -14.79 -2.80
N ALA A 130 -23.05 -15.53 -3.30
CA ALA A 130 -21.73 -15.64 -2.70
C ALA A 130 -20.99 -14.29 -2.63
N LEU A 131 -21.07 -13.50 -3.70
CA LEU A 131 -20.44 -12.18 -3.76
C LEU A 131 -21.05 -11.21 -2.75
N ILE A 132 -22.38 -11.08 -2.77
CA ILE A 132 -23.12 -10.18 -1.88
C ILE A 132 -22.97 -10.64 -0.43
N GLY A 133 -23.20 -11.94 -0.20
CA GLY A 133 -23.09 -12.54 1.12
C GLY A 133 -21.68 -12.41 1.69
N GLY A 134 -20.63 -12.60 0.90
CA GLY A 134 -19.25 -12.43 1.36
C GLY A 134 -18.93 -10.98 1.76
N PHE A 135 -19.41 -10.02 0.99
CA PHE A 135 -19.23 -8.59 1.31
C PHE A 135 -20.00 -8.21 2.59
N VAL A 136 -21.30 -8.50 2.63
CA VAL A 136 -22.17 -8.19 3.79
C VAL A 136 -21.70 -8.93 5.03
N GLY A 137 -21.36 -10.21 4.89
CA GLY A 137 -20.87 -11.04 5.97
C GLY A 137 -19.55 -10.53 6.54
N GLY A 138 -18.63 -10.03 5.71
CA GLY A 138 -17.40 -9.40 6.19
C GLY A 138 -17.67 -8.17 7.05
N ILE A 139 -18.56 -7.28 6.60
CA ILE A 139 -18.98 -6.09 7.36
C ILE A 139 -19.65 -6.51 8.68
N VAL A 140 -20.67 -7.36 8.61
CA VAL A 140 -21.43 -7.80 9.80
C VAL A 140 -20.51 -8.53 10.77
N GLY A 141 -19.66 -9.44 10.28
CA GLY A 141 -18.73 -10.21 11.10
C GLY A 141 -17.73 -9.32 11.85
N THR A 142 -17.29 -8.21 11.25
CA THR A 142 -16.43 -7.23 11.90
C THR A 142 -17.04 -6.71 13.20
N PHE A 143 -18.34 -6.39 13.19
CA PHE A 143 -19.03 -5.81 14.34
C PHE A 143 -19.60 -6.86 15.29
N VAL A 144 -20.02 -8.02 14.79
CA VAL A 144 -20.71 -9.06 15.59
C VAL A 144 -19.75 -9.95 16.35
N ILE A 145 -18.61 -10.33 15.77
CA ILE A 145 -17.68 -11.29 16.39
C ILE A 145 -16.78 -10.61 17.45
N LEU A 146 -16.89 -9.28 17.63
CA LEU A 146 -16.19 -8.44 18.63
C LEU A 146 -14.66 -8.55 18.65
N ILE A 147 -14.07 -9.39 17.80
CA ILE A 147 -12.67 -9.45 17.43
C ILE A 147 -12.61 -8.97 15.98
N PRO A 148 -12.44 -7.66 15.72
CA PRO A 148 -12.71 -7.07 14.40
C PRO A 148 -12.01 -7.79 13.25
N LEU A 149 -10.76 -8.21 13.48
CA LEU A 149 -9.91 -8.82 12.46
C LEU A 149 -10.33 -10.27 12.14
N VAL A 150 -10.57 -11.09 13.15
CA VAL A 150 -11.06 -12.47 12.96
C VAL A 150 -12.50 -12.46 12.46
N GLY A 151 -13.29 -11.51 12.96
CA GLY A 151 -14.68 -11.32 12.60
C GLY A 151 -14.88 -11.00 11.12
N THR A 152 -14.02 -10.17 10.54
CA THR A 152 -14.07 -9.85 9.11
C THR A 152 -13.87 -11.10 8.25
N LEU A 153 -12.80 -11.85 8.52
CA LEU A 153 -12.44 -13.03 7.73
C LEU A 153 -13.50 -14.14 7.85
N VAL A 154 -13.90 -14.46 9.08
CA VAL A 154 -14.91 -15.48 9.35
C VAL A 154 -16.27 -15.05 8.80
N GLY A 155 -16.66 -13.79 9.04
CA GLY A 155 -17.88 -13.23 8.52
C GLY A 155 -17.95 -13.24 7.00
N ALA A 156 -16.86 -12.91 6.30
CA ALA A 156 -16.81 -12.94 4.85
C ALA A 156 -16.91 -14.37 4.30
N ALA A 157 -16.24 -15.34 4.93
CA ALA A 157 -16.32 -16.74 4.51
C ALA A 157 -17.72 -17.33 4.75
N LEU A 158 -18.28 -17.14 5.95
CA LEU A 158 -19.63 -17.60 6.30
C LEU A 158 -20.70 -16.88 5.48
N GLY A 159 -20.54 -15.58 5.26
CA GLY A 159 -21.40 -14.79 4.41
C GLY A 159 -21.37 -15.26 2.96
N ALA A 160 -20.19 -15.56 2.41
CA ALA A 160 -20.07 -16.09 1.05
C ALA A 160 -20.76 -17.46 0.92
N GLY A 161 -20.53 -18.36 1.88
CA GLY A 161 -21.20 -19.67 1.92
C GLY A 161 -22.72 -19.56 2.09
N GLY A 162 -23.17 -18.76 3.05
CA GLY A 162 -24.59 -18.54 3.34
C GLY A 162 -25.31 -17.84 2.19
N GLY A 163 -24.68 -16.84 1.57
CA GLY A 163 -25.20 -16.17 0.39
C GLY A 163 -25.31 -17.10 -0.81
N ALA A 164 -24.32 -17.97 -1.02
CA ALA A 164 -24.39 -19.01 -2.05
C ALA A 164 -25.54 -19.99 -1.79
N LEU A 165 -25.70 -20.44 -0.54
CA LEU A 165 -26.78 -21.33 -0.12
C LEU A 165 -28.16 -20.71 -0.37
N VAL A 166 -28.37 -19.48 0.10
CA VAL A 166 -29.64 -18.74 -0.11
C VAL A 166 -29.90 -18.57 -1.61
N GLY A 167 -28.88 -18.16 -2.37
CA GLY A 167 -28.98 -17.99 -3.81
C GLY A 167 -29.38 -19.30 -4.53
N GLU A 168 -28.81 -20.43 -4.14
CA GLU A 168 -29.19 -21.74 -4.69
C GLU A 168 -30.60 -22.17 -4.29
N LEU A 169 -31.03 -21.94 -3.05
CA LEU A 169 -32.38 -22.29 -2.59
C LEU A 169 -33.49 -21.51 -3.31
N THR A 170 -33.19 -20.35 -3.90
CA THR A 170 -34.17 -19.63 -4.74
C THR A 170 -34.42 -20.29 -6.10
N ARG A 171 -33.63 -21.30 -6.49
CA ARG A 171 -33.80 -22.03 -7.74
C ARG A 171 -34.86 -23.11 -7.58
N GLU A 172 -35.77 -23.20 -8.53
CA GLU A 172 -36.79 -24.26 -8.55
C GLU A 172 -36.14 -25.65 -8.55
N GLY A 173 -36.65 -26.53 -7.66
CA GLY A 173 -36.16 -27.89 -7.50
C GLY A 173 -34.80 -28.03 -6.82
N ALA A 174 -34.23 -26.97 -6.23
CA ALA A 174 -32.99 -27.07 -5.47
C ALA A 174 -33.24 -27.69 -4.09
N GLY A 175 -32.61 -28.84 -3.82
CA GLY A 175 -32.57 -29.43 -2.49
C GLY A 175 -31.45 -28.86 -1.64
N LEU A 176 -31.63 -28.78 -0.32
CA LEU A 176 -30.59 -28.28 0.60
C LEU A 176 -29.26 -29.02 0.45
N ARG A 177 -29.29 -30.34 0.22
CA ARG A 177 -28.08 -31.16 0.00
C ARG A 177 -27.28 -30.72 -1.22
N ASP A 178 -27.95 -30.27 -2.27
CA ASP A 178 -27.31 -29.82 -3.51
C ASP A 178 -26.61 -28.46 -3.33
N THR A 179 -27.01 -27.69 -2.31
CA THR A 179 -26.45 -26.35 -2.01
C THR A 179 -25.21 -26.37 -1.13
N ILE A 180 -24.94 -27.47 -0.42
CA ILE A 180 -23.82 -27.58 0.53
C ILE A 180 -22.49 -27.45 -0.21
N LYS A 181 -22.31 -28.17 -1.32
CA LYS A 181 -21.05 -28.16 -2.09
C LYS A 181 -20.77 -26.78 -2.72
N PRO A 182 -21.74 -26.09 -3.35
CA PRO A 182 -21.62 -24.67 -3.72
C PRO A 182 -21.25 -23.76 -2.56
N ALA A 183 -21.91 -23.90 -1.40
CA ALA A 183 -21.70 -23.03 -0.25
C ALA A 183 -20.31 -23.21 0.38
N THR A 184 -19.84 -24.44 0.55
CA THR A 184 -18.49 -24.70 1.06
C THR A 184 -17.42 -24.27 0.06
N GLY A 185 -17.68 -24.47 -1.25
CA GLY A 185 -16.85 -23.94 -2.31
C GLY A 185 -16.72 -22.42 -2.25
N ALA A 186 -17.82 -21.70 -2.02
CA ALA A 186 -17.81 -20.24 -1.90
C ALA A 186 -16.96 -19.75 -0.72
N ALA A 187 -17.14 -20.37 0.45
CA ALA A 187 -16.38 -20.05 1.66
C ALA A 187 -14.87 -20.33 1.47
N ALA A 188 -14.53 -21.51 0.95
CA ALA A 188 -13.13 -21.89 0.69
C ALA A 188 -12.49 -20.97 -0.36
N GLY A 189 -13.23 -20.64 -1.42
CA GLY A 189 -12.82 -19.69 -2.45
C GLY A 189 -12.53 -18.31 -1.86
N ARG A 190 -13.37 -17.82 -0.94
CA ARG A 190 -13.14 -16.53 -0.28
C ARG A 190 -11.85 -16.53 0.53
N VAL A 191 -11.60 -17.58 1.32
CA VAL A 191 -10.36 -17.73 2.10
C VAL A 191 -9.13 -17.82 1.18
N ALA A 192 -9.19 -18.60 0.11
CA ALA A 192 -8.11 -18.71 -0.87
C ALA A 192 -7.83 -17.35 -1.55
N GLY A 193 -8.87 -16.56 -1.84
CA GLY A 193 -8.75 -15.20 -2.34
C GLY A 193 -7.96 -14.28 -1.39
N THR A 194 -8.25 -14.36 -0.09
CA THR A 194 -7.52 -13.58 0.93
C THR A 194 -6.04 -13.98 0.97
N VAL A 195 -5.72 -15.27 0.83
CA VAL A 195 -4.31 -15.73 0.76
C VAL A 195 -3.59 -15.10 -0.44
N VAL A 196 -4.24 -15.04 -1.60
CA VAL A 196 -3.65 -14.37 -2.78
C VAL A 196 -3.50 -12.86 -2.55
N LYS A 197 -4.49 -12.21 -1.91
CA LYS A 197 -4.45 -10.78 -1.55
C LYS A 197 -3.26 -10.43 -0.65
N ILE A 198 -2.85 -11.33 0.24
CA ILE A 198 -1.63 -11.16 1.05
C ILE A 198 -0.39 -10.99 0.16
N GLY A 199 -0.28 -11.81 -0.90
CA GLY A 199 0.82 -11.70 -1.86
C GLY A 199 0.87 -10.31 -2.50
N PHE A 200 -0.27 -9.79 -2.95
CA PHE A 200 -0.36 -8.43 -3.47
C PHE A 200 -0.01 -7.37 -2.44
N ALA A 201 -0.47 -7.51 -1.19
CA ALA A 201 -0.16 -6.58 -0.12
C ALA A 201 1.35 -6.52 0.19
N VAL A 202 2.03 -7.68 0.20
CA VAL A 202 3.48 -7.76 0.36
C VAL A 202 4.21 -7.11 -0.81
N VAL A 203 3.76 -7.33 -2.05
CA VAL A 203 4.37 -6.69 -3.23
C VAL A 203 4.23 -5.17 -3.17
N ILE A 204 3.04 -4.66 -2.86
CA ILE A 204 2.79 -3.21 -2.71
C ILE A 204 3.65 -2.63 -1.59
N TRP A 205 3.69 -3.31 -0.44
CA TRP A 205 4.50 -2.91 0.70
C TRP A 205 5.98 -2.79 0.33
N ILE A 206 6.56 -3.81 -0.27
CA ILE A 206 7.97 -3.80 -0.68
C ILE A 206 8.21 -2.72 -1.74
N GLN A 207 7.35 -2.64 -2.76
CA GLN A 207 7.51 -1.70 -3.86
C GLN A 207 7.47 -0.24 -3.38
N LEU A 208 6.52 0.13 -2.53
CA LEU A 208 6.47 1.48 -1.97
C LEU A 208 7.59 1.71 -0.95
N SER A 209 7.99 0.69 -0.18
CA SER A 209 9.13 0.83 0.75
C SER A 209 10.41 1.11 -0.01
N VAL A 210 10.65 0.43 -1.15
CA VAL A 210 11.79 0.71 -2.04
C VAL A 210 11.69 2.14 -2.59
N ALA A 211 10.51 2.56 -3.05
CA ALA A 211 10.31 3.92 -3.54
C ALA A 211 10.61 4.99 -2.47
N ALA A 212 10.36 4.72 -1.19
CA ALA A 212 10.62 5.67 -0.11
C ALA A 212 12.12 5.93 0.18
N PHE A 213 13.04 5.17 -0.42
CA PHE A 213 14.49 5.29 -0.22
C PHE A 213 15.28 5.70 -1.47
N ILE A 214 14.61 5.87 -2.61
CA ILE A 214 15.23 6.25 -3.89
C ILE A 214 14.85 7.70 -4.20
#